data_AF-A0A9W4EA40-F1
#
_entry.id   AF-A0A9W4EA40-F1
#
_cell.length_a   1.000
_cell.length_b   1.000
_cell.length_c   1.000
_cell.angle_alpha   90.00
_cell.angle_beta   90.00
_cell.angle_gamma   90.00
#
_symmetry.space_group_name_H-M   'P 1'
#
loop_
_entity.id
_entity.type
_entity.pdbx_description
1 polymer ?
#
loop_
_entity_poly.entity_id
_entity_poly.type
_entity_poly.pdbx_seq_one_letter_code
_entity_poly.pdbx_strand_id
1 'polypeptide(L)'
;MEIAEGTRSRATRTTAPLKVDAAVDELIADGAHFLGMTKKDLVAAAVRTYLELRREEVRASMREKMRKLDGSVESSVSLLTGLSPERIRELGGVGEDD
;
A
#
# COMPACT_ATOMS: atom_id res chain seq x y z
N MET A 1 -3.02 -33.63 24.39
CA MET A 1 -2.55 -32.24 24.58
C MET A 1 -1.05 -32.27 24.39
N GLU A 2 -0.57 -32.08 23.17
CA GLU A 2 0.77 -31.54 22.92
C GLU A 2 0.74 -30.88 21.55
N ILE A 3 1.42 -29.75 21.51
CA ILE A 3 1.18 -28.57 20.69
C ILE A 3 1.73 -28.74 19.28
N ALA A 4 0.91 -28.40 18.28
CA ALA A 4 1.33 -28.31 16.90
C ALA A 4 2.45 -27.26 16.77
N GLU A 5 3.68 -27.73 16.50
CA GLU A 5 4.78 -26.87 16.12
C GLU A 5 4.42 -26.17 14.80
N GLY A 6 3.99 -24.91 14.95
CA GLY A 6 3.75 -24.02 13.84
C GLY A 6 4.99 -23.99 12.96
N THR A 7 4.82 -24.39 11.71
CA THR A 7 5.80 -24.30 10.64
C THR A 7 6.17 -22.83 10.49
N ARG A 8 7.19 -22.37 11.25
CA ARG A 8 7.85 -21.10 10.97
C ARG A 8 8.53 -21.29 9.63
N SER A 9 7.83 -20.91 8.56
CA SER A 9 8.39 -20.79 7.23
C SER A 9 9.67 -19.98 7.36
N ARG A 10 10.81 -20.66 7.22
CA ARG A 10 12.12 -20.01 7.18
C ARG A 10 12.10 -19.21 5.89
N ALA A 11 11.63 -17.97 5.95
CA ALA A 11 11.56 -17.07 4.81
C ALA A 11 12.92 -17.12 4.11
N THR A 12 12.95 -17.76 2.95
CA THR A 12 14.13 -17.76 2.10
C THR A 12 14.43 -16.30 1.83
N ARG A 13 15.64 -15.85 2.19
CA ARG A 13 16.12 -14.51 1.83
C ARG A 13 16.33 -14.48 0.32
N THR A 14 15.24 -14.37 -0.41
CA THR A 14 15.24 -14.17 -1.85
C THR A 14 15.73 -12.75 -2.11
N THR A 15 16.68 -12.63 -3.02
CA THR A 15 17.12 -11.34 -3.53
C THR A 15 16.52 -11.19 -4.93
N ALA A 16 16.11 -9.97 -5.26
CA ALA A 16 15.58 -9.63 -6.57
C ALA A 16 16.40 -8.46 -7.13
N PRO A 17 16.75 -8.47 -8.41
CA PRO A 17 17.43 -7.34 -9.04
C PRO A 17 16.48 -6.13 -9.10
N LEU A 18 16.99 -4.95 -8.74
CA LEU A 18 16.28 -3.68 -8.88
C LEU A 18 16.98 -2.85 -9.94
N LYS A 19 16.28 -2.50 -11.02
CA LYS A 19 16.79 -1.61 -12.06
C LYS A 19 16.60 -0.17 -11.59
N VAL A 20 17.69 0.59 -11.64
CA VAL A 20 17.72 2.04 -11.38
C VAL A 20 18.51 2.70 -12.51
N ASP A 21 18.30 4.01 -12.72
CA ASP A 21 19.16 4.77 -13.60
C ASP A 21 20.56 5.00 -12.99
N ALA A 22 21.49 5.48 -13.80
CA ALA A 22 22.88 5.65 -13.40
C ALA A 22 23.07 6.70 -12.29
N ALA A 23 22.30 7.78 -12.32
CA ALA A 23 22.40 8.84 -11.32
C ALA A 23 21.92 8.34 -9.94
N VAL A 24 20.86 7.54 -9.92
CA VAL A 24 20.37 6.91 -8.69
C VAL A 24 21.35 5.85 -8.18
N ASP A 25 21.99 5.05 -9.05
CA ASP A 25 23.02 4.09 -8.59
C ASP A 25 24.23 4.79 -7.94
N GLU A 26 24.66 5.93 -8.48
CA GLU A 26 25.73 6.75 -7.91
C GLU A 26 25.35 7.27 -6.52
N LEU A 27 24.14 7.83 -6.38
CA LEU A 27 23.61 8.26 -5.07
C LEU A 27 23.52 7.12 -4.06
N ILE A 28 23.12 5.92 -4.51
CA ILE A 28 23.08 4.72 -3.66
C ILE A 28 24.50 4.31 -3.26
N ALA A 29 25.48 4.39 -4.17
CA ALA A 29 26.86 4.07 -3.91
C ALA A 29 27.48 4.99 -2.86
N ASP A 30 27.37 6.30 -3.07
CA ASP A 30 27.92 7.32 -2.18
C ASP A 30 27.28 7.26 -0.80
N GLY A 31 25.95 7.16 -0.76
CA GLY A 31 25.22 7.03 0.49
C GLY A 31 25.60 5.77 1.26
N ALA A 32 25.75 4.64 0.57
CA ALA A 32 26.13 3.39 1.21
C ALA A 32 27.55 3.44 1.74
N HIS A 33 28.47 4.02 0.97
CA HIS A 33 29.86 4.24 1.37
C HIS A 33 29.95 5.11 2.62
N PHE A 34 29.30 6.28 2.59
CA PHE A 34 29.33 7.24 3.69
C PHE A 34 28.75 6.67 5.00
N LEU A 35 27.69 5.86 4.89
CA LEU A 35 27.02 5.26 6.04
C LEU A 35 27.66 3.94 6.51
N GLY A 36 28.69 3.44 5.83
CA GLY A 36 29.31 2.15 6.14
C GLY A 36 28.33 0.97 5.97
N MET A 37 27.38 1.08 5.04
CA MET A 37 26.33 0.10 4.78
C MET A 37 26.53 -0.57 3.42
N THR A 38 25.90 -1.72 3.20
CA THR A 38 25.78 -2.25 1.83
C THR A 38 24.73 -1.44 1.06
N LYS A 39 24.90 -1.30 -0.27
CA LYS A 39 23.88 -0.70 -1.15
C LYS A 39 22.48 -1.29 -0.90
N LYS A 40 22.40 -2.62 -0.72
CA LYS A 40 21.14 -3.34 -0.46
C LYS A 40 20.49 -2.90 0.85
N ASP A 41 21.28 -2.79 1.92
CA ASP A 41 20.75 -2.44 3.23
C ASP A 41 20.33 -0.97 3.29
N LEU A 42 21.06 -0.08 2.60
CA LEU A 42 20.64 1.30 2.40
C LEU A 42 19.29 1.37 1.69
N VAL A 43 19.13 0.70 0.55
CA VAL A 43 17.86 0.68 -0.20
C VAL A 43 16.73 0.11 0.65
N ALA A 44 16.98 -0.97 1.39
CA ALA A 44 15.99 -1.55 2.28
C ALA A 44 15.54 -0.59 3.41
N ALA A 45 16.49 0.14 4.00
CA ALA A 45 16.19 1.16 5.01
C ALA A 45 15.42 2.33 4.41
N ALA A 46 15.87 2.85 3.27
CA ALA A 46 15.23 3.96 2.56
C ALA A 46 13.77 3.65 2.18
N VAL A 47 13.50 2.45 1.63
CA VAL A 47 12.14 2.04 1.28
C VAL A 47 11.23 1.97 2.51
N ARG A 48 11.70 1.39 3.61
CA ARG A 48 10.91 1.33 4.86
C ARG A 48 10.60 2.72 5.40
N THR A 49 11.61 3.57 5.48
CA THR A 49 11.47 4.96 5.97
C THR A 49 10.53 5.76 5.08
N TYR A 50 10.67 5.65 3.75
CA TYR A 50 9.81 6.38 2.81
C TYR A 50 8.33 5.97 2.96
N LEU A 51 8.07 4.67 3.11
CA LEU A 51 6.71 4.17 3.32
C LEU A 51 6.14 4.55 4.69
N GLU A 52 6.96 4.56 5.75
CA GLU A 52 6.49 4.99 7.08
C GLU A 52 6.15 6.48 7.09
N LEU A 53 6.99 7.33 6.46
CA LEU A 53 6.70 8.76 6.30
C LEU A 53 5.39 9.01 5.54
N ARG A 54 5.09 8.17 4.56
CA ARG A 54 3.89 8.24 3.71
C ARG A 54 2.72 7.43 4.25
N ARG A 55 2.81 6.87 5.46
CA ARG A 55 1.85 5.89 5.96
C ARG A 55 0.42 6.43 6.04
N GLU A 56 0.26 7.70 6.39
CA GLU A 56 -1.06 8.34 6.43
C GLU A 56 -1.65 8.55 5.04
N GLU A 57 -0.84 8.98 4.08
CA GLU A 57 -1.21 9.15 2.67
C GLU A 57 -1.57 7.80 2.03
N VAL A 58 -0.78 6.76 2.29
CA VAL A 58 -1.05 5.39 1.85
C VAL A 58 -2.36 4.87 2.46
N ARG A 59 -2.58 5.08 3.76
CA ARG A 59 -3.85 4.70 4.43
C ARG A 59 -5.04 5.47 3.88
N ALA A 60 -4.89 6.76 3.60
CA ALA A 60 -5.94 7.58 3.01
C ALA A 60 -6.30 7.09 1.61
N SER A 61 -5.30 6.87 0.74
CA SER A 61 -5.49 6.35 -0.61
C SER A 61 -6.10 4.94 -0.59
N MET A 62 -5.65 4.07 0.32
CA MET A 62 -6.21 2.73 0.47
C MET A 62 -7.68 2.77 0.90
N ARG A 63 -8.05 3.61 1.88
CA ARG A 63 -9.46 3.79 2.28
C ARG A 63 -10.31 4.37 1.16
N GLU A 64 -9.78 5.31 0.40
CA GLU A 64 -10.49 5.87 -0.75
C GLU A 64 -10.73 4.82 -1.83
N LYS A 65 -9.74 4.00 -2.14
CA LYS A 65 -9.90 2.86 -3.05
C LYS A 65 -10.90 1.86 -2.51
N MET A 66 -10.80 1.47 -1.24
CA MET A 66 -11.76 0.54 -0.61
C MET A 66 -13.19 1.09 -0.62
N ARG A 67 -13.40 2.39 -0.39
CA ARG A 67 -14.72 3.03 -0.51
C ARG A 67 -15.26 2.97 -1.95
N LYS A 68 -14.41 3.18 -2.95
CA LYS A 68 -14.79 3.01 -4.37
C LYS A 68 -15.08 1.55 -4.74
N LEU A 69 -14.61 0.59 -3.93
CA LEU A 69 -14.69 -0.85 -4.16
C LEU A 69 -15.62 -1.54 -3.15
N ASP A 70 -16.35 -0.81 -2.32
CA ASP A 70 -17.14 -1.38 -1.22
C ASP A 70 -18.30 -2.26 -1.71
N GLY A 71 -18.55 -2.29 -3.02
CA GLY A 71 -19.49 -3.19 -3.67
C GLY A 71 -20.95 -2.85 -3.41
N SER A 72 -21.22 -1.77 -2.66
CA SER A 72 -22.57 -1.33 -2.39
C SER A 72 -23.23 -0.75 -3.65
N VAL A 73 -24.54 -0.93 -3.76
CA VAL A 73 -25.34 -0.31 -4.81
C VAL A 73 -25.24 1.22 -4.71
N GLU A 74 -25.15 1.76 -3.48
CA GLU A 74 -24.99 3.20 -3.23
C GLU A 74 -23.66 3.73 -3.77
N SER A 75 -22.54 3.05 -3.51
CA SER A 75 -21.23 3.44 -4.06
C SER A 75 -21.18 3.32 -5.58
N SER A 76 -21.84 2.29 -6.14
CA SER A 76 -21.97 2.12 -7.59
C SER A 76 -22.79 3.26 -8.24
N VAL A 77 -23.91 3.65 -7.63
CA VAL A 77 -24.73 4.79 -8.10
C VAL A 77 -24.00 6.10 -7.91
N SER A 78 -23.26 6.30 -6.82
CA SER A 78 -22.40 7.46 -6.61
C SER A 78 -21.31 7.58 -7.69
N LEU A 79 -20.66 6.46 -8.05
CA LEU A 79 -19.69 6.43 -9.13
C LEU A 79 -20.31 6.72 -10.51
N LEU A 80 -21.51 6.20 -10.78
CA LEU A 80 -22.18 6.39 -12.07
C LEU A 80 -22.73 7.81 -12.26
N THR A 81 -23.24 8.42 -11.19
CA THR A 81 -23.94 9.71 -11.24
C THR A 81 -23.08 10.90 -10.82
N GLY A 82 -21.96 10.66 -10.13
CA GLY A 82 -21.13 11.69 -9.52
C GLY A 82 -21.75 12.38 -8.31
N LEU A 83 -22.93 11.94 -7.86
CA LEU A 83 -23.61 12.48 -6.69
C LEU A 83 -23.00 11.90 -5.40
N SER A 84 -22.93 12.72 -4.35
CA SER A 84 -22.49 12.22 -3.05
C SER A 84 -23.54 11.28 -2.44
N PRO A 85 -23.15 10.35 -1.54
CA PRO A 85 -24.09 9.46 -0.86
C PRO A 85 -25.23 10.21 -0.16
N GLU A 86 -24.94 11.38 0.42
CA GLU A 86 -25.92 12.24 1.09
C GLU A 86 -26.96 12.73 0.09
N ARG A 87 -26.54 13.14 -1.10
CA ARG A 87 -27.44 13.61 -2.16
C ARG A 87 -28.27 12.47 -2.74
N ILE A 88 -27.72 11.27 -2.81
CA ILE A 88 -28.47 10.07 -3.22
C ILE A 88 -29.57 9.77 -2.20
N ARG A 89 -29.29 9.81 -0.90
CA ARG A 89 -30.29 9.62 0.16
C ARG A 89 -31.39 10.69 0.15
N GLU A 90 -31.04 11.95 -0.07
CA GLU A 90 -32.01 13.04 -0.24
C GLU A 90 -32.97 12.82 -1.41
N LEU A 91 -32.52 12.12 -2.45
CA LEU A 91 -33.30 11.82 -3.65
C LEU A 91 -34.07 10.49 -3.58
N GLY A 92 -34.18 9.90 -2.39
CA GLY A 92 -34.92 8.66 -2.15
C GLY A 92 -34.04 7.43 -1.91
N GLY A 93 -32.71 7.57 -1.98
CA GLY A 93 -31.75 6.50 -1.72
C GLY A 93 -31.71 5.44 -2.82
N VAL A 94 -30.94 4.39 -2.57
CA VAL A 94 -30.97 3.14 -3.35
C VAL A 94 -31.64 2.09 -2.48
N GLY A 95 -32.81 1.61 -2.90
CA GLY A 95 -33.49 0.51 -2.20
C GLY A 95 -32.67 -0.77 -2.31
N GLU A 96 -32.40 -1.42 -1.18
CA GLU A 96 -31.98 -2.82 -1.16
C GLU A 96 -33.27 -3.65 -1.24
N ASP A 97 -33.61 -4.12 -2.44
CA ASP A 97 -34.63 -5.17 -2.56
C ASP A 97 -33.99 -6.49 -2.06
N ASP A 98 -34.61 -7.10 -1.04
CA ASP A 98 -34.27 -8.39 -0.40
C ASP A 98 -33.99 -9.55 -1.39
#